data_AF-B8ML78-F1
#
_entry.id   AF-B8ML78-F1
#
_cell.length_a   1.000
_cell.length_b   1.000
_cell.length_c   1.000
_cell.angle_alpha   90.00
_cell.angle_beta   90.00
_cell.angle_gamma   90.00
#
_symmetry.space_group_name_H-M   'P 1'
#
loop_
_entity.id
_entity.type
_entity.pdbx_description
1 polymer ?
#
loop_
_entity_poly.entity_id
_entity_poly.type
_entity_poly.pdbx_seq_one_letter_code
_entity_poly.pdbx_strand_id
1 'polypeptide(L)'
;MQILPMHWPDFWQKQSAAVEVQQGKAIADAAASTTTLQHFIWSALPDPVAVSGGQFLNVHHWKGKSLITEYIHTKKPDLWAKTTTILFPNYFENTLTNPHRHLSIKDSKGTYTLKFPHSPQTVMPHVAIGDTGKLVHLVLEAGPTYFTKTIAFWAQAPSEADKLAEIGSCMIAPPDKACNKASKMKLFPHCETHRIKLPRDILSVVKPRRLYPLLRLGAIAAQSSL
;
A
#
# COMPACT_ATOMS: atom_id res chain seq x y z
N MET A 1 -19.60 19.71 -2.34
CA MET A 1 -18.58 18.65 -2.47
C MET A 1 -19.28 17.40 -2.96
N GLN A 2 -19.14 17.08 -4.25
CA GLN A 2 -19.84 15.94 -4.86
C GLN A 2 -18.95 14.70 -4.69
N ILE A 3 -19.31 13.85 -3.73
CA ILE A 3 -18.64 12.57 -3.52
C ILE A 3 -19.33 11.59 -4.47
N LEU A 4 -18.70 11.31 -5.62
CA LEU A 4 -19.14 10.22 -6.49
C LEU A 4 -18.98 8.89 -5.72
N PRO A 5 -19.96 7.96 -5.80
CA PRO A 5 -19.82 6.65 -5.20
C PRO A 5 -18.54 5.97 -5.73
N MET A 6 -17.65 5.67 -4.81
CA MET A 6 -16.27 5.30 -5.04
C MET A 6 -16.17 3.84 -5.48
N HIS A 7 -16.25 3.59 -6.78
CA HIS A 7 -15.84 2.30 -7.36
C HIS A 7 -14.35 2.38 -7.72
N TRP A 8 -13.48 1.75 -6.93
CA TRP A 8 -12.11 1.48 -7.40
C TRP A 8 -12.13 0.35 -8.44
N PRO A 9 -11.17 0.31 -9.37
CA PRO A 9 -10.97 -0.88 -10.20
C PRO A 9 -10.65 -2.06 -9.29
N ASP A 10 -11.52 -3.07 -9.34
CA ASP A 10 -11.41 -4.26 -8.51
C ASP A 10 -11.05 -5.46 -9.39
N PHE A 11 -9.74 -5.75 -9.45
CA PHE A 11 -9.25 -6.96 -10.09
C PHE A 11 -9.91 -8.21 -9.49
N TRP A 12 -10.16 -8.25 -8.19
CA TRP A 12 -10.57 -9.47 -7.50
C TRP A 12 -12.03 -9.86 -7.76
N GLN A 13 -12.88 -8.91 -8.19
CA GLN A 13 -14.26 -9.22 -8.57
C GLN A 13 -14.36 -10.11 -9.81
N LYS A 14 -13.44 -9.92 -10.78
CA LYS A 14 -13.49 -10.60 -12.09
C LYS A 14 -12.21 -11.34 -12.47
N GLN A 15 -11.14 -11.19 -11.69
CA GLN A 15 -9.79 -11.71 -11.91
C GLN A 15 -9.25 -11.43 -13.33
N SER A 16 -9.60 -10.26 -13.88
CA SER A 16 -9.24 -9.88 -15.24
C SER A 16 -8.61 -8.49 -15.27
N ALA A 17 -7.34 -8.43 -15.66
CA ALA A 17 -6.62 -7.18 -15.81
C ALA A 17 -7.23 -6.29 -16.91
N ALA A 18 -7.79 -6.87 -17.96
CA ALA A 18 -8.45 -6.11 -19.02
C ALA A 18 -9.68 -5.36 -18.49
N VAL A 19 -10.49 -6.03 -17.66
CA VAL A 19 -11.67 -5.39 -17.05
C VAL A 19 -11.26 -4.33 -16.04
N GLU A 20 -10.25 -4.60 -15.22
CA GLU A 20 -9.70 -3.62 -14.28
C GLU A 20 -9.21 -2.36 -15.02
N VAL A 21 -8.45 -2.53 -16.10
CA VAL A 21 -7.95 -1.42 -16.93
C VAL A 21 -9.10 -0.63 -17.54
N GLN A 22 -10.12 -1.30 -18.05
CA GLN A 22 -11.30 -0.65 -18.62
C GLN A 22 -12.03 0.20 -17.57
N GLN A 23 -12.26 -0.36 -16.37
CA GLN A 23 -12.89 0.36 -15.25
C GLN A 23 -12.06 1.57 -14.81
N GLY A 24 -10.75 1.39 -14.64
CA GLY A 24 -9.84 2.47 -14.24
C GLY A 24 -9.78 3.61 -15.25
N LYS A 25 -9.77 3.30 -16.55
CA LYS A 25 -9.85 4.31 -17.61
C LYS A 25 -11.18 5.05 -17.58
N ALA A 26 -12.30 4.35 -17.41
CA ALA A 26 -13.62 4.98 -17.31
C ALA A 26 -13.73 5.93 -16.10
N ILE A 27 -13.15 5.55 -14.95
CA ILE A 27 -13.06 6.43 -13.77
C ILE A 27 -12.22 7.67 -14.07
N ALA A 28 -11.06 7.50 -14.70
CA ALA A 28 -10.19 8.61 -15.10
C ALA A 28 -10.88 9.54 -16.12
N ASP A 29 -11.62 8.99 -17.08
CA ASP A 29 -12.42 9.75 -18.04
C ASP A 29 -13.48 10.59 -17.34
N ALA A 30 -14.28 9.98 -16.46
CA ALA A 30 -15.31 10.69 -15.70
C ALA A 30 -14.72 11.77 -14.79
N ALA A 31 -13.60 11.48 -14.12
CA ALA A 31 -12.89 12.44 -13.28
C ALA A 31 -12.35 13.63 -14.10
N ALA A 32 -11.79 13.37 -15.28
CA ALA A 32 -11.31 14.42 -16.18
C ALA A 32 -12.45 15.29 -16.72
N SER A 33 -13.63 14.72 -17.00
CA SER A 33 -14.81 15.46 -17.44
C SER A 33 -15.50 16.25 -16.31
N THR A 34 -15.14 16.01 -15.05
CA THR A 34 -15.72 16.71 -13.89
C THR A 34 -14.99 18.03 -13.65
N THR A 35 -15.54 19.13 -14.17
CA THR A 35 -14.93 20.48 -14.10
C THR A 35 -14.73 21.01 -12.67
N THR A 36 -15.54 20.53 -11.72
CA THR A 36 -15.48 20.92 -10.30
C THR A 36 -14.50 20.09 -9.47
N LEU A 37 -13.89 19.05 -10.06
CA LEU A 37 -12.96 18.17 -9.35
C LEU A 37 -11.67 18.93 -9.01
N GLN A 38 -11.33 19.02 -7.73
CA GLN A 38 -10.14 19.75 -7.26
C GLN A 38 -8.91 18.87 -7.02
N HIS A 39 -9.12 17.60 -6.67
CA HIS A 39 -8.06 16.66 -6.33
C HIS A 39 -8.49 15.26 -6.72
N PHE A 40 -7.63 14.53 -7.44
CA PHE A 40 -7.83 13.13 -7.77
C PHE A 40 -6.83 12.26 -6.99
N ILE A 41 -7.32 11.46 -6.03
CA ILE A 41 -6.46 10.53 -5.28
C ILE A 41 -6.59 9.15 -5.91
N TRP A 42 -5.48 8.60 -6.38
CA TRP A 42 -5.43 7.36 -7.15
C TRP A 42 -4.63 6.28 -6.42
N SER A 43 -5.23 5.11 -6.21
CA SER A 43 -4.50 3.94 -5.73
C SER A 43 -3.76 3.29 -6.89
N ALA A 44 -2.43 3.34 -6.83
CA ALA A 44 -1.54 2.82 -7.85
C ALA A 44 -0.70 1.65 -7.33
N LEU A 45 -0.14 0.88 -8.26
CA LEU A 45 0.94 -0.07 -8.02
C LEU A 45 1.99 0.12 -9.10
N PRO A 46 3.28 -0.10 -8.80
CA PRO A 46 4.33 0.06 -9.79
C PRO A 46 4.23 -1.01 -10.87
N ASP A 47 4.80 -0.74 -12.04
CA ASP A 47 4.87 -1.72 -13.11
C ASP A 47 5.79 -2.89 -12.68
N PRO A 48 5.26 -4.11 -12.52
CA PRO A 48 6.01 -5.25 -12.00
C PRO A 48 7.14 -5.67 -12.94
N VAL A 49 6.96 -5.51 -14.25
CA VAL A 49 7.97 -5.85 -15.27
C VAL A 49 9.12 -4.86 -15.19
N ALA A 50 8.81 -3.56 -15.11
CA ALA A 50 9.82 -2.51 -15.04
C ALA A 50 10.65 -2.62 -13.76
N VAL A 51 10.00 -2.74 -12.58
CA VAL A 51 10.72 -2.76 -11.29
C VAL A 51 11.51 -4.04 -11.06
N SER A 52 11.16 -5.14 -11.72
CA SER A 52 11.88 -6.41 -11.63
C SER A 52 12.95 -6.61 -12.70
N GLY A 53 13.14 -5.64 -13.60
CA GLY A 53 14.04 -5.80 -14.74
C GLY A 53 13.61 -6.92 -15.69
N GLY A 54 12.30 -7.16 -15.83
CA GLY A 54 11.74 -8.17 -16.73
C GLY A 54 11.50 -9.56 -16.10
N GLN A 55 11.80 -9.76 -14.81
CA GLN A 55 11.67 -11.07 -14.17
C GLN A 55 10.20 -11.42 -13.82
N PHE A 56 9.39 -10.43 -13.44
CA PHE A 56 8.01 -10.63 -13.00
C PHE A 56 7.01 -10.20 -14.06
N LEU A 57 6.71 -11.13 -14.99
CA LEU A 57 5.83 -10.90 -16.14
C LEU A 57 4.34 -11.02 -15.81
N ASN A 58 3.98 -11.82 -14.80
CA ASN A 58 2.61 -12.28 -14.57
C ASN A 58 1.95 -11.71 -13.30
N VAL A 59 2.41 -10.56 -12.81
CA VAL A 59 1.77 -9.85 -11.68
C VAL A 59 0.64 -8.96 -12.21
N HIS A 60 -0.41 -9.61 -12.73
CA HIS A 60 -1.44 -8.95 -13.53
C HIS A 60 -2.16 -7.79 -12.83
N HIS A 61 -2.47 -7.93 -11.54
CA HIS A 61 -3.13 -6.89 -10.75
C HIS A 61 -2.24 -5.66 -10.50
N TRP A 62 -0.91 -5.80 -10.49
CA TRP A 62 0.00 -4.64 -10.46
C TRP A 62 0.07 -3.99 -11.84
N LYS A 63 0.19 -4.81 -12.88
CA LYS A 63 0.25 -4.33 -14.26
C LYS A 63 -1.01 -3.59 -14.68
N GLY A 64 -2.20 -4.05 -14.27
CA GLY A 64 -3.46 -3.35 -14.51
C GLY A 64 -3.42 -1.91 -13.97
N LYS A 65 -3.04 -1.76 -12.69
CA LYS A 65 -2.90 -0.43 -12.06
C LYS A 65 -1.80 0.43 -12.68
N SER A 66 -0.68 -0.14 -13.10
CA SER A 66 0.39 0.63 -13.75
C SER A 66 -0.07 1.17 -15.11
N LEU A 67 -0.76 0.36 -15.91
CA LEU A 67 -1.33 0.78 -17.21
C LEU A 67 -2.38 1.88 -17.07
N ILE A 68 -3.23 1.83 -16.03
CA ILE A 68 -4.19 2.90 -15.76
C ILE A 68 -3.45 4.18 -15.33
N THR A 69 -2.44 4.06 -14.48
CA THR A 69 -1.63 5.21 -14.02
C THR A 69 -0.93 5.89 -15.20
N GLU A 70 -0.33 5.11 -16.10
CA GLU A 70 0.25 5.61 -17.35
C GLU A 70 -0.79 6.29 -18.24
N TYR A 71 -2.00 5.74 -18.34
CA TYR A 71 -3.10 6.36 -19.08
C TYR A 71 -3.49 7.72 -18.50
N ILE A 72 -3.67 7.83 -17.17
CA ILE A 72 -3.98 9.09 -16.50
C ILE A 72 -2.86 10.11 -16.79
N HIS A 73 -1.60 9.71 -16.60
CA HIS A 73 -0.44 10.57 -16.80
C HIS A 73 -0.33 11.09 -18.24
N THR A 74 -0.47 10.20 -19.23
CA THR A 74 -0.18 10.52 -20.64
C THR A 74 -1.38 11.03 -21.43
N LYS A 75 -2.61 10.63 -21.07
CA LYS A 75 -3.83 10.98 -21.82
C LYS A 75 -4.71 11.99 -21.12
N LYS A 76 -4.51 12.22 -19.81
CA LYS A 76 -5.32 13.15 -18.99
C LYS A 76 -4.43 14.15 -18.25
N PRO A 77 -3.61 14.98 -18.94
CA PRO A 77 -2.63 15.86 -18.30
C PRO A 77 -3.25 16.83 -17.27
N ASP A 78 -4.42 17.39 -17.55
CA ASP A 78 -5.12 18.30 -16.61
C ASP A 78 -5.63 17.58 -15.36
N LEU A 79 -6.03 16.31 -15.49
CA LEU A 79 -6.36 15.48 -14.35
C LEU A 79 -5.10 15.12 -13.57
N TRP A 80 -4.03 14.75 -14.27
CA TRP A 80 -2.74 14.40 -13.67
C TRP A 80 -2.15 15.54 -12.85
N ALA A 81 -2.25 16.78 -13.33
CA ALA A 81 -1.78 17.98 -12.64
C ALA A 81 -2.38 18.16 -11.22
N LYS A 82 -3.53 17.54 -10.95
CA LYS A 82 -4.21 17.52 -9.64
C LYS A 82 -4.34 16.11 -9.07
N THR A 83 -3.52 15.16 -9.55
CA THR A 83 -3.54 13.77 -9.09
C THR A 83 -2.50 13.53 -8.01
N THR A 84 -2.86 12.80 -6.94
CA THR A 84 -1.90 12.19 -6.00
C THR A 84 -2.02 10.68 -6.09
N THR A 85 -0.91 9.99 -6.31
CA THR A 85 -0.89 8.53 -6.34
C THR A 85 -0.48 7.97 -4.98
N ILE A 86 -1.13 6.89 -4.56
CA ILE A 86 -0.83 6.19 -3.31
C ILE A 86 -0.55 4.73 -3.61
N LEU A 87 0.62 4.26 -3.19
CA LEU A 87 1.00 2.85 -3.22
C LEU A 87 0.60 2.23 -1.87
N PHE A 88 -0.46 1.44 -1.87
CA PHE A 88 -0.89 0.70 -0.68
C PHE A 88 -0.10 -0.61 -0.54
N PRO A 89 0.27 -1.00 0.69
CA PRO A 89 1.06 -2.18 0.95
C PRO A 89 0.14 -3.39 1.20
N ASN A 90 0.67 -4.46 1.81
CA ASN A 90 -0.15 -5.59 2.24
C ASN A 90 -1.10 -5.20 3.39
N TYR A 91 -2.33 -5.70 3.36
CA TYR A 91 -3.28 -5.50 4.46
C TYR A 91 -3.13 -6.59 5.52
N PHE A 92 -3.16 -6.22 6.80
CA PHE A 92 -3.19 -7.20 7.90
C PHE A 92 -4.42 -8.09 7.81
N GLU A 93 -5.54 -7.52 7.38
CA GLU A 93 -6.84 -8.16 7.24
C GLU A 93 -6.89 -9.23 6.13
N ASN A 94 -5.86 -9.34 5.28
CA ASN A 94 -5.74 -10.44 4.32
C ASN A 94 -5.72 -11.81 5.02
N THR A 95 -5.31 -11.86 6.29
CA THR A 95 -5.39 -13.06 7.15
C THR A 95 -6.81 -13.51 7.42
N LEU A 96 -7.79 -12.60 7.37
CA LEU A 96 -9.21 -12.89 7.60
C LEU A 96 -9.91 -13.31 6.32
N THR A 97 -9.57 -12.67 5.19
CA THR A 97 -10.22 -12.91 3.90
C THR A 97 -9.62 -14.08 3.12
N ASN A 98 -8.33 -14.37 3.33
CA ASN A 98 -7.64 -15.49 2.71
C ASN A 98 -6.66 -16.18 3.68
N PRO A 99 -7.17 -16.79 4.75
CA PRO A 99 -6.35 -17.37 5.82
C PRO A 99 -5.38 -18.43 5.29
N HIS A 100 -5.77 -19.24 4.31
CA HIS A 100 -4.91 -20.28 3.74
C HIS A 100 -3.65 -19.75 3.06
N ARG A 101 -3.63 -18.48 2.61
CA ARG A 101 -2.45 -17.84 2.00
C ARG A 101 -1.62 -17.01 2.97
N HIS A 102 -2.19 -16.60 4.09
CA HIS A 102 -1.60 -15.60 4.97
C HIS A 102 -1.41 -16.05 6.42
N LEU A 103 -1.94 -17.21 6.80
CA LEU A 103 -1.76 -17.82 8.12
C LEU A 103 -1.03 -19.16 7.99
N SER A 104 -0.27 -19.50 9.04
CA SER A 104 0.43 -20.78 9.12
C SER A 104 -0.55 -21.95 9.20
N ILE A 105 -0.22 -23.03 8.48
CA ILE A 105 -0.98 -24.28 8.49
C ILE A 105 -0.26 -25.26 9.41
N LYS A 106 -1.01 -25.86 10.34
CA LYS A 106 -0.51 -26.91 11.24
C LYS A 106 -0.43 -28.23 10.49
N ASP A 107 0.72 -28.89 10.53
CA ASP A 107 0.90 -30.23 9.98
C ASP A 107 0.53 -31.34 11.00
N SER A 108 0.63 -32.61 10.58
CA SER A 108 0.32 -33.77 11.41
C SER A 108 1.26 -33.95 12.62
N LYS A 109 2.42 -33.29 12.62
CA LYS A 109 3.39 -33.29 13.72
C LYS A 109 3.18 -32.09 14.67
N GLY A 110 2.22 -31.22 14.35
CA GLY A 110 1.92 -30.02 15.12
C GLY A 110 2.78 -28.81 14.76
N THR A 111 3.58 -28.87 13.70
CA THR A 111 4.41 -27.77 13.22
C THR A 111 3.58 -26.83 12.35
N TYR A 112 3.65 -25.53 12.64
CA TYR A 112 2.98 -24.49 11.88
C TYR A 112 3.90 -23.96 10.79
N THR A 113 3.48 -24.04 9.53
CA THR A 113 4.28 -23.59 8.38
C THR A 113 3.50 -22.60 7.51
N LEU A 114 4.13 -21.50 7.13
CA LEU A 114 3.71 -20.61 6.04
C LEU A 114 4.84 -20.53 5.02
N LYS A 115 4.50 -20.61 3.73
CA LYS A 115 5.50 -20.63 2.65
C LYS A 115 5.37 -19.37 1.81
N PHE A 116 6.49 -18.69 1.62
CA PHE A 116 6.60 -17.57 0.70
C PHE A 116 7.74 -17.78 -0.30
N PRO A 117 7.67 -17.21 -1.51
CA PRO A 117 8.72 -17.29 -2.51
C PRO A 117 9.84 -16.25 -2.27
N HIS A 118 10.18 -15.99 -1.01
CA HIS A 118 11.25 -15.07 -0.61
C HIS A 118 11.82 -15.47 0.75
N SER A 119 12.95 -14.86 1.10
CA SER A 119 13.63 -15.11 2.37
C SER A 119 12.71 -14.83 3.56
N PRO A 120 12.81 -15.61 4.66
CA PRO A 120 12.14 -15.27 5.90
C PRO A 120 12.64 -13.96 6.52
N GLN A 121 13.82 -13.48 6.12
CA GLN A 121 14.36 -12.17 6.52
C GLN A 121 13.84 -11.01 5.66
N THR A 122 13.06 -11.28 4.60
CA THR A 122 12.47 -10.24 3.76
C THR A 122 11.52 -9.38 4.59
N VAL A 123 11.76 -8.07 4.59
CA VAL A 123 10.91 -7.07 5.24
C VAL A 123 9.79 -6.65 4.28
N MET A 124 8.55 -6.81 4.71
CA MET A 124 7.38 -6.51 3.89
C MET A 124 6.54 -5.39 4.51
N PRO A 125 6.13 -4.36 3.75
CA PRO A 125 5.29 -3.30 4.28
C PRO A 125 3.87 -3.82 4.51
N HIS A 126 3.27 -3.39 5.62
CA HIS A 126 1.92 -3.75 6.05
C HIS A 126 1.15 -2.56 6.60
N VAL A 127 -0.17 -2.59 6.45
CA VAL A 127 -1.09 -1.60 7.03
C VAL A 127 -2.44 -2.20 7.40
N ALA A 128 -3.13 -1.59 8.36
CA ALA A 128 -4.54 -1.88 8.60
C ALA A 128 -5.40 -1.12 7.59
N ILE A 129 -6.44 -1.76 7.05
CA ILE A 129 -7.38 -1.12 6.11
C ILE A 129 -7.98 0.15 6.76
N GLY A 130 -8.27 0.10 8.06
CA GLY A 130 -8.81 1.25 8.80
C GLY A 130 -7.91 2.49 8.84
N ASP A 131 -6.61 2.36 8.59
CA ASP A 131 -5.68 3.49 8.52
C ASP A 131 -5.60 4.12 7.12
N THR A 132 -6.07 3.42 6.08
CA THR A 132 -6.05 3.94 4.70
C THR A 132 -6.94 5.17 4.55
N GLY A 133 -8.13 5.18 5.17
CA GLY A 133 -9.03 6.33 5.18
C GLY A 133 -8.45 7.55 5.89
N LYS A 134 -7.68 7.33 6.96
CA LYS A 134 -6.98 8.40 7.68
C LYS A 134 -5.92 9.05 6.80
N LEU A 135 -5.15 8.26 6.06
CA LEU A 135 -4.19 8.79 5.09
C LEU A 135 -4.91 9.63 4.03
N VAL A 136 -5.98 9.11 3.42
CA VAL A 136 -6.73 9.84 2.38
C VAL A 136 -7.24 11.17 2.91
N HIS A 137 -7.79 11.19 4.12
CA HIS A 137 -8.22 12.44 4.77
C HIS A 137 -7.07 13.44 4.92
N LEU A 138 -5.91 13.00 5.40
CA LEU A 138 -4.73 13.87 5.52
C LEU A 138 -4.23 14.40 4.17
N VAL A 139 -4.29 13.58 3.11
CA VAL A 139 -3.90 14.00 1.76
C VAL A 139 -4.86 15.05 1.21
N LEU A 140 -6.17 14.92 1.48
CA LEU A 140 -7.17 15.91 1.11
C LEU A 140 -6.97 17.24 1.85
N GLU A 141 -6.76 17.21 3.17
CA GLU A 141 -6.50 18.41 3.99
C GLU A 141 -5.22 19.14 3.57
N ALA A 142 -4.22 18.40 3.08
CA ALA A 142 -2.98 18.97 2.57
C ALA A 142 -3.13 19.68 1.22
N GLY A 143 -4.29 19.55 0.56
CA GLY A 143 -4.59 20.19 -0.72
C GLY A 143 -3.52 19.92 -1.79
N PRO A 144 -2.97 20.96 -2.46
CA PRO A 144 -2.07 20.79 -3.60
C PRO A 144 -0.67 20.24 -3.23
N THR A 145 -0.36 20.11 -1.93
CA THR A 145 0.96 19.69 -1.43
C THR A 145 1.47 18.40 -2.09
N TYR A 146 0.56 17.47 -2.41
CA TYR A 146 0.88 16.16 -2.98
C TYR A 146 0.46 15.97 -4.43
N PHE A 147 0.05 17.04 -5.12
CA PHE A 147 -0.23 16.94 -6.55
C PHE A 147 1.01 16.46 -7.30
N THR A 148 0.78 15.59 -8.29
CA THR A 148 1.76 14.85 -9.09
C THR A 148 2.76 14.02 -8.29
N LYS A 149 2.56 13.82 -6.98
CA LYS A 149 3.45 13.02 -6.13
C LYS A 149 2.91 11.62 -5.90
N THR A 150 3.85 10.69 -5.70
CA THR A 150 3.58 9.33 -5.24
C THR A 150 3.89 9.19 -3.76
N ILE A 151 2.93 8.68 -2.99
CA ILE A 151 3.07 8.35 -1.58
C ILE A 151 3.18 6.83 -1.44
N ALA A 152 4.30 6.35 -0.89
CA ALA A 152 4.41 4.97 -0.43
C ALA A 152 3.97 4.90 1.04
N PHE A 153 2.86 4.20 1.32
CA PHE A 153 2.24 4.17 2.64
C PHE A 153 2.39 2.82 3.31
N TRP A 154 2.77 2.80 4.59
CA TRP A 154 2.69 1.61 5.44
C TRP A 154 2.80 1.98 6.92
N ALA A 155 2.21 1.16 7.79
CA ALA A 155 2.30 1.32 9.23
C ALA A 155 3.51 0.59 9.81
N GLN A 156 3.69 -0.67 9.41
CA GLN A 156 4.75 -1.54 9.91
C GLN A 156 5.43 -2.26 8.74
N ALA A 157 6.67 -2.67 8.95
CA ALA A 157 7.38 -3.50 8.00
C ALA A 157 8.22 -4.55 8.77
N PRO A 158 7.59 -5.55 9.39
CA PRO A 158 8.31 -6.65 10.01
C PRO A 158 8.97 -7.54 8.95
N SER A 159 9.99 -8.30 9.36
CA SER A 159 10.41 -9.45 8.56
C SER A 159 9.31 -10.52 8.54
N GLU A 160 9.29 -11.36 7.52
CA GLU A 160 8.35 -12.48 7.45
C GLU A 160 8.51 -13.45 8.62
N ALA A 161 9.75 -13.67 9.08
CA ALA A 161 10.06 -14.45 10.27
C ALA A 161 9.43 -13.85 11.54
N ASP A 162 9.62 -12.54 11.76
CA ASP A 162 9.09 -11.86 12.95
C ASP A 162 7.56 -11.87 12.96
N LYS A 163 6.95 -11.56 11.81
CA LYS A 163 5.50 -11.62 11.63
C LYS A 163 4.96 -13.01 11.91
N LEU A 164 5.62 -14.05 11.41
CA LEU A 164 5.23 -15.44 11.65
C LEU A 164 5.36 -15.87 13.10
N ALA A 165 6.44 -15.45 13.77
CA ALA A 165 6.62 -15.71 15.20
C ALA A 165 5.52 -15.03 16.03
N GLU A 166 5.17 -13.78 15.70
CA GLU A 166 4.12 -13.03 16.37
C GLU A 166 2.73 -13.68 16.19
N ILE A 167 2.34 -13.98 14.94
CA ILE A 167 1.08 -14.66 14.62
C ILE A 167 1.03 -16.04 15.30
N GLY A 168 2.12 -16.82 15.21
CA GLY A 168 2.21 -18.14 15.84
C GLY A 168 2.03 -18.07 17.35
N SER A 169 2.63 -17.08 18.02
CA SER A 169 2.46 -16.88 19.46
C SER A 169 1.01 -16.57 19.86
N CYS A 170 0.24 -15.90 19.00
CA CYS A 170 -1.16 -15.59 19.24
C CYS A 170 -2.08 -16.80 18.99
N MET A 171 -1.76 -17.62 17.99
CA MET A 171 -2.57 -18.78 17.59
C MET A 171 -2.38 -20.02 18.49
N ILE A 172 -1.22 -20.12 19.16
CA ILE A 172 -0.86 -21.25 20.04
C ILE A 172 -1.19 -20.93 21.51
N ALA A 173 -1.37 -19.66 21.88
CA ALA A 173 -1.74 -19.28 23.24
C ALA A 173 -3.15 -19.79 23.60
N PRO A 174 -3.37 -20.30 24.83
CA PRO A 174 -4.70 -20.69 25.29
C PRO A 174 -5.66 -19.47 25.29
N PRO A 175 -6.99 -19.67 25.14
CA PRO A 175 -7.95 -18.58 24.86
C PRO A 175 -7.95 -17.45 25.90
N ASP A 176 -7.58 -17.74 27.14
CA ASP A 176 -7.46 -16.81 28.28
C ASP A 176 -6.16 -15.98 28.25
N LYS A 177 -5.16 -16.40 27.46
CA LYS A 177 -3.88 -15.71 27.24
C LYS A 177 -3.69 -15.23 25.80
N ALA A 178 -4.63 -15.53 24.91
CA ALA A 178 -4.65 -15.05 23.54
C ALA A 178 -4.63 -13.51 23.53
N CYS A 179 -3.48 -12.95 23.13
CA CYS A 179 -3.21 -11.54 22.90
C CYS A 179 -3.66 -10.54 24.00
N ASN A 180 -3.42 -10.83 25.29
CA ASN A 180 -3.39 -9.79 26.35
C ASN A 180 -2.03 -9.06 26.45
N LYS A 181 -1.27 -9.01 25.34
CA LYS A 181 -0.10 -8.15 25.16
C LYS A 181 -0.42 -6.90 24.34
N ALA A 182 -1.47 -6.17 24.74
CA ALA A 182 -1.43 -4.70 24.65
C ALA A 182 -0.38 -4.10 25.63
N SER A 183 0.28 -4.96 26.40
CA SER A 183 1.29 -4.65 27.40
C SER A 183 2.63 -4.30 26.76
N LYS A 184 2.82 -3.01 26.48
CA LYS A 184 4.10 -2.35 26.17
C LYS A 184 4.78 -2.85 24.88
N MET A 185 4.29 -2.35 23.75
CA MET A 185 5.13 -2.17 22.56
C MET A 185 6.34 -1.30 22.95
N LYS A 186 7.44 -1.94 23.35
CA LYS A 186 8.74 -1.28 23.42
C LYS A 186 9.03 -0.82 22.00
N LEU A 187 8.99 0.50 21.78
CA LEU A 187 9.56 1.11 20.58
C LEU A 187 10.95 0.50 20.42
N PHE A 188 11.19 -0.23 19.34
CA PHE A 188 12.55 -0.55 18.90
C PHE A 188 13.31 0.78 18.79
N PRO A 189 14.35 1.04 19.60
CA PRO A 189 15.04 2.33 19.62
C PRO A 189 15.86 2.56 18.34
N HIS A 190 16.08 1.52 17.53
CA HIS A 190 16.83 1.61 16.29
C HIS A 190 16.02 0.97 15.15
N CYS A 191 15.34 1.84 14.40
CA CYS A 191 14.84 1.51 13.08
C CYS A 191 15.91 2.04 12.12
N GLU A 192 16.91 1.23 11.81
CA GLU A 192 17.86 1.56 10.75
C GLU A 192 17.09 1.63 9.43
N THR A 193 17.05 2.83 8.84
CA THR A 193 16.60 3.08 7.48
C THR A 193 17.48 2.31 6.51
N HIS A 194 17.05 1.09 6.16
CA HIS A 194 17.58 0.42 4.98
C HIS A 194 17.01 1.16 3.76
N ARG A 195 17.85 1.96 3.10
CA ARG A 195 17.49 2.67 1.88
C ARG A 195 17.30 1.65 0.76
N ILE A 196 16.06 1.21 0.54
CA ILE A 196 15.69 0.64 -0.76
C ILE A 196 15.82 1.80 -1.76
N LYS A 197 16.62 1.61 -2.81
CA LYS A 197 16.81 2.59 -3.87
C LYS A 197 15.51 2.65 -4.69
N LEU A 198 14.56 3.45 -4.21
CA LEU A 198 13.31 3.69 -4.93
C LEU A 198 13.62 4.51 -6.20
N PRO A 199 12.87 4.31 -7.30
CA PRO A 199 12.93 5.22 -8.45
C PRO A 199 12.81 6.68 -7.98
N ARG A 200 13.46 7.61 -8.68
CA ARG A 200 13.61 9.03 -8.26
C ARG A 200 12.27 9.74 -7.98
N ASP A 201 11.16 9.14 -8.40
CA ASP A 201 9.81 9.72 -8.36
C ASP A 201 9.04 9.40 -7.05
N ILE A 202 9.56 8.54 -6.16
CA ILE A 202 8.93 8.27 -4.85
C ILE A 202 9.47 9.26 -3.81
N LEU A 203 8.83 10.42 -3.74
CA LEU A 203 9.28 11.58 -2.95
C LEU A 203 8.82 11.58 -1.48
N SER A 204 7.98 10.63 -1.03
CA SER A 204 7.53 10.59 0.37
C SER A 204 7.21 9.19 0.90
N VAL A 205 7.79 8.91 2.07
CA VAL A 205 7.48 7.75 2.92
C VAL A 205 6.71 8.26 4.12
N VAL A 206 5.43 7.92 4.23
CA VAL A 206 4.62 8.29 5.38
C VAL A 206 4.53 7.08 6.31
N LYS A 207 5.34 7.10 7.38
CA LYS A 207 5.17 6.20 8.52
C LYS A 207 4.25 6.89 9.55
N PRO A 208 3.12 6.31 9.94
CA PRO A 208 2.31 6.84 11.03
C PRO A 208 3.05 6.65 12.37
N ARG A 209 3.89 7.62 12.74
CA ARG A 209 4.39 7.71 14.12
C ARG A 209 3.38 8.50 14.94
N ARG A 210 2.72 7.80 15.87
CA ARG A 210 1.83 8.32 16.93
C ARG A 210 0.78 9.32 16.44
N LEU A 211 -0.47 8.88 16.37
CA LEU A 211 -1.60 9.79 16.19
C LEU A 211 -1.69 10.80 17.37
N TYR A 212 -1.25 12.03 17.06
CA TYR A 212 -1.50 13.36 17.66
C TYR A 212 -0.93 13.73 19.05
N PRO A 213 -0.66 15.04 19.33
CA PRO A 213 -0.90 16.24 18.50
C PRO A 213 0.39 16.90 17.98
N LEU A 214 0.28 17.61 16.83
CA LEU A 214 1.31 18.47 16.22
C LEU A 214 2.58 17.76 15.71
N LEU A 215 2.56 17.21 14.48
CA LEU A 215 3.81 16.88 13.79
C LEU A 215 3.72 17.21 12.29
N ARG A 216 4.54 18.20 11.91
CA ARG A 216 4.77 18.67 10.55
C ARG A 216 5.21 17.50 9.66
N LEU A 217 4.49 17.30 8.56
CA LEU A 217 4.89 16.45 7.44
C LEU A 217 6.17 17.02 6.81
N GLY A 218 7.31 16.37 7.02
CA GLY A 218 8.58 16.76 6.40
C GLY A 218 8.66 16.24 4.97
N ALA A 219 8.54 17.12 3.99
CA ALA A 219 8.96 16.84 2.61
C ALA A 219 10.50 16.96 2.54
N ILE A 220 11.19 15.88 2.18
CA ILE A 220 12.60 15.98 1.77
C ILE A 220 12.59 16.24 0.27
N ALA A 221 12.83 17.50 -0.11
CA ALA A 221 13.13 17.85 -1.49
C ALA A 221 14.51 17.27 -1.84
N ALA A 222 14.57 16.40 -2.85
CA ALA A 222 15.86 16.03 -3.43
C ALA A 222 16.42 17.25 -4.18
N GLN A 223 17.55 17.77 -3.70
CA GLN A 223 18.32 18.77 -4.45
C GLN A 223 18.89 18.13 -5.71
N SER A 224 18.64 18.79 -6.84
CA SER A 224 19.28 18.50 -8.13
C SER A 224 20.74 18.96 -8.10
N SER A 225 21.67 18.05 -8.39
CA SER A 225 22.98 18.41 -8.93
C SER A 225 23.12 17.76 -10.30
N LEU A 226 23.56 18.59 -11.25
CA LEU A 226 23.84 18.32 -12.66
C LEU A 226 24.58 16.99 -12.91
#